data_AF-H6RME9-F1
#
_entry.id   AF-H6RME9-F1
#
_cell.length_a   1.000
_cell.length_b   1.000
_cell.length_c   1.000
_cell.angle_alpha   90.00
_cell.angle_beta   90.00
_cell.angle_gamma   90.00
#
_symmetry.space_group_name_H-M   'P 1'
#
loop_
_entity.id
_entity.type
_entity.pdbx_description
1 polymer ?
#
loop_
_entity_poly.entity_id
_entity_poly.type
_entity_poly.pdbx_seq_one_letter_code
_entity_poly.pdbx_strand_id
1 'polypeptide(L)'
;MPPALGRVWMPAAIGEPLTTVGFTDTSVYDQLQATGIVVTGGDETVRAVVPSHAEHAALGLTPSSAAFSVRRIATSQSQGVAIECRHTLIRGDLFCLTNPMTVPVGRDRDESGPTPPLALAPTVG
;
A
#
# COMPACT_ATOMS: atom_id res chain seq x y z
N MET A 1 5.47 12.58 19.26
CA MET A 1 6.31 11.79 18.33
C MET A 1 5.46 11.40 17.14
N PRO A 2 5.87 11.69 15.90
CA PRO A 2 5.03 11.47 14.72
C PRO A 2 4.82 9.97 14.43
N PRO A 3 3.60 9.53 14.07
CA PRO A 3 3.29 8.12 13.80
C PRO A 3 3.72 7.67 12.39
N ALA A 4 3.84 8.63 11.46
CA ALA A 4 4.13 8.36 10.06
C ALA A 4 4.77 9.58 9.38
N LEU A 5 5.44 9.31 8.26
CA LEU A 5 5.99 10.30 7.34
C LEU A 5 5.39 10.03 5.95
N GLY A 6 4.60 10.98 5.46
CA GLY A 6 3.92 10.88 4.16
C GLY A 6 4.58 11.73 3.08
N ARG A 7 4.61 11.21 1.86
CA ARG A 7 4.99 11.91 0.64
C ARG A 7 3.96 11.60 -0.43
N VAL A 8 3.60 12.60 -1.21
CA VAL A 8 2.59 12.50 -2.27
C VAL A 8 3.17 13.14 -3.53
N TRP A 9 3.02 12.45 -4.64
CA TRP A 9 3.37 12.94 -5.98
C TRP A 9 2.15 12.80 -6.87
N MET A 10 1.96 13.76 -7.76
CA MET A 10 0.85 13.77 -8.72
C MET A 10 1.24 14.59 -9.95
N PRO A 11 0.58 14.38 -11.10
CA PRO A 11 0.74 15.26 -12.25
C PRO A 11 0.52 16.73 -11.85
N ALA A 12 1.35 17.63 -12.38
CA ALA A 12 1.34 19.04 -11.99
C ALA A 12 -0.05 19.68 -12.12
N ALA A 13 -0.77 19.40 -13.23
CA ALA A 13 -2.12 19.90 -13.46
C ALA A 13 -3.16 19.42 -12.42
N ILE A 14 -2.90 18.29 -11.75
CA ILE A 14 -3.77 17.76 -10.68
C ILE A 14 -3.38 18.37 -9.33
N GLY A 15 -2.07 18.55 -9.09
CA GLY A 15 -1.56 19.02 -7.80
C GLY A 15 -1.49 20.52 -7.61
N GLU A 16 -1.45 21.31 -8.68
CA GLU A 16 -1.37 22.77 -8.60
C GLU A 16 -2.46 23.37 -7.70
N PRO A 17 -3.75 22.99 -7.81
CA PRO A 17 -4.80 23.49 -6.92
C PRO A 17 -4.60 23.10 -5.44
N LEU A 18 -3.83 22.05 -5.17
CA LEU A 18 -3.62 21.49 -3.83
C LEU A 18 -2.43 22.11 -3.09
N THR A 19 -1.58 22.87 -3.77
CA THR A 19 -0.35 23.44 -3.19
C THR A 19 -0.60 24.51 -2.11
N THR A 20 -1.77 25.13 -2.13
CA THR A 20 -2.16 26.19 -1.18
C THR A 20 -3.04 25.67 -0.04
N VAL A 21 -3.39 24.38 -0.06
CA VAL A 21 -4.28 23.75 0.92
C VAL A 21 -3.50 23.26 2.13
N GLY A 22 -4.03 23.52 3.33
CA GLY A 22 -3.54 22.90 4.56
C GLY A 22 -4.12 21.50 4.76
N PHE A 23 -3.29 20.49 4.97
CA PHE A 23 -3.69 19.08 5.17
C PHE A 23 -3.81 18.64 6.63
N THR A 24 -3.92 19.60 7.57
CA THR A 24 -4.02 19.27 9.00
C THR A 24 -5.32 18.55 9.33
N ASP A 25 -6.44 18.98 8.72
CA ASP A 25 -7.79 18.48 9.03
C ASP A 25 -8.51 17.88 7.80
N THR A 26 -7.82 17.71 6.68
CA THR A 26 -8.39 17.18 5.42
C THR A 26 -7.47 16.14 4.80
N SER A 27 -8.05 15.13 4.14
CA SER A 27 -7.26 14.19 3.35
C SER A 27 -6.99 14.72 1.95
N VAL A 28 -5.97 14.18 1.28
CA VAL A 28 -5.70 14.43 -0.15
C VAL A 28 -6.89 14.02 -1.01
N TYR A 29 -7.59 12.95 -0.65
CA TYR A 29 -8.72 12.46 -1.43
C TYR A 29 -9.94 13.38 -1.34
N ASP A 30 -10.21 13.96 -0.16
CA ASP A 30 -11.29 14.95 -0.02
C ASP A 30 -11.02 16.17 -0.91
N GLN A 31 -9.77 16.62 -0.97
CA GLN A 31 -9.38 17.76 -1.78
C GLN A 31 -9.41 17.45 -3.28
N LEU A 32 -9.00 16.24 -3.70
CA LEU A 32 -9.15 15.80 -5.09
C LEU A 32 -10.64 15.72 -5.49
N GLN A 33 -11.49 15.21 -4.60
CA GLN A 33 -12.92 15.17 -4.86
C GLN A 33 -13.51 16.58 -5.00
N ALA A 34 -13.06 17.54 -4.18
CA ALA A 34 -13.48 18.94 -4.28
C ALA A 34 -13.09 19.62 -5.60
N THR A 35 -12.04 19.13 -6.29
CA THR A 35 -11.66 19.59 -7.64
C THR A 35 -12.33 18.82 -8.77
N GLY A 36 -13.23 17.88 -8.44
CA GLY A 36 -13.95 17.04 -9.41
C GLY A 36 -13.18 15.78 -9.83
N ILE A 37 -12.04 15.48 -9.23
CA ILE A 37 -11.25 14.27 -9.51
C ILE A 37 -11.65 13.17 -8.53
N VAL A 38 -12.27 12.11 -9.05
CA VAL A 38 -12.66 10.95 -8.24
C VAL A 38 -11.63 9.83 -8.43
N VAL A 39 -11.08 9.35 -7.32
CA VAL A 39 -10.29 8.12 -7.25
C VAL A 39 -11.23 6.93 -7.34
N THR A 40 -10.98 6.02 -8.27
CA THR A 40 -11.89 4.89 -8.54
C THR A 40 -11.20 3.54 -8.46
N GLY A 41 -9.88 3.54 -8.26
CA GLY A 41 -9.10 2.34 -8.14
C GLY A 41 -7.66 2.67 -7.78
N GLY A 42 -6.83 1.63 -7.75
CA GLY A 42 -5.42 1.76 -7.45
C GLY A 42 -4.80 0.46 -6.99
N ASP A 43 -3.48 0.50 -6.78
CA ASP A 43 -2.73 -0.54 -6.10
C ASP A 43 -2.16 -0.04 -4.78
N GLU A 44 -2.04 -0.96 -3.83
CA GLU A 44 -1.33 -0.73 -2.58
C GLU A 44 -0.29 -1.84 -2.38
N THR A 45 0.95 -1.42 -2.14
CA THR A 45 2.05 -2.31 -1.79
C THR A 45 2.55 -1.97 -0.39
N VAL A 46 2.58 -2.96 0.49
CA VAL A 46 3.08 -2.83 1.86
C VAL A 46 4.32 -3.68 2.03
N ARG A 47 5.40 -3.08 2.54
CA ARG A 47 6.68 -3.75 2.81
C ARG A 47 7.16 -3.43 4.21
N ALA A 48 7.70 -4.42 4.92
CA ALA A 48 8.53 -4.16 6.09
C ALA A 48 9.90 -3.64 5.62
N VAL A 49 10.37 -2.55 6.21
CA VAL A 49 11.66 -1.93 5.90
C VAL A 49 12.35 -1.47 7.18
N VAL A 50 13.68 -1.33 7.13
CA VAL A 50 14.42 -0.50 8.09
C VAL A 50 14.59 0.88 7.44
N PRO A 51 13.99 1.95 8.00
CA PRO A 51 14.13 3.30 7.45
C PRO A 51 15.58 3.78 7.38
N SER A 52 15.83 4.77 6.52
CA SER A 52 17.10 5.48 6.51
C SER A 52 17.30 6.31 7.79
N HIS A 53 18.54 6.73 8.07
CA HIS A 53 18.85 7.56 9.25
C HIS A 53 18.02 8.85 9.31
N ALA A 54 17.85 9.54 8.16
CA ALA A 54 17.05 10.75 8.10
C ALA A 54 15.56 10.49 8.41
N GLU A 55 15.03 9.33 7.99
CA GLU A 55 13.65 8.93 8.26
C GLU A 55 13.47 8.48 9.70
N HIS A 56 14.48 7.83 10.31
CA HIS A 56 14.49 7.57 11.75
C HIS A 56 14.43 8.88 12.53
N ALA A 57 15.26 9.86 12.20
CA ALA A 57 15.24 11.17 12.84
C ALA A 57 13.88 11.88 12.68
N ALA A 58 13.33 11.90 11.45
CA ALA A 58 12.03 12.51 11.17
C ALA A 58 10.88 11.82 11.93
N LEU A 59 10.97 10.51 12.14
CA LEU A 59 9.98 9.73 12.89
C LEU A 59 10.25 9.68 14.40
N GLY A 60 11.41 10.18 14.85
CA GLY A 60 11.90 10.06 16.24
C GLY A 60 12.28 8.64 16.66
N LEU A 61 12.51 7.74 15.70
CA LEU A 61 12.74 6.32 15.95
C LEU A 61 14.16 6.05 16.47
N THR A 62 14.29 5.00 17.26
CA THR A 62 15.61 4.43 17.57
C THR A 62 16.21 3.77 16.32
N PRO A 63 17.54 3.79 16.15
CA PRO A 63 18.20 3.06 15.07
C PRO A 63 17.77 1.60 15.03
N SER A 64 17.65 1.04 13.82
CA SER A 64 17.19 -0.33 13.53
C SER A 64 15.71 -0.64 13.80
N SER A 65 14.89 0.32 14.26
CA SER A 65 13.44 0.12 14.33
C SER A 65 12.85 -0.07 12.93
N ALA A 66 12.07 -1.14 12.77
CA ALA A 66 11.36 -1.43 11.53
C ALA A 66 10.13 -0.53 11.35
N ALA A 67 9.77 -0.29 10.09
CA ALA A 67 8.59 0.47 9.68
C ALA A 67 7.85 -0.26 8.56
N PHE A 68 6.58 0.08 8.39
CA PHE A 68 5.83 -0.25 7.18
C PHE A 68 6.05 0.82 6.12
N SER A 69 6.60 0.43 4.99
CA SER A 69 6.61 1.22 3.77
C SER A 69 5.38 0.90 2.95
N VAL A 70 4.42 1.83 2.94
CA VAL A 70 3.17 1.71 2.21
C VAL A 70 3.22 2.60 0.98
N ARG A 71 3.21 2.01 -0.21
CA ARG A 71 3.12 2.73 -1.49
C ARG A 71 1.73 2.53 -2.08
N ARG A 72 1.10 3.60 -2.54
CA ARG A 72 -0.20 3.56 -3.21
C ARG A 72 -0.12 4.29 -4.54
N ILE A 73 -0.67 3.72 -5.60
CA ILE A 73 -0.96 4.43 -6.84
C ILE A 73 -2.47 4.49 -7.00
N ALA A 74 -3.02 5.70 -7.07
CA ALA A 74 -4.45 5.90 -7.29
C ALA A 74 -4.73 6.17 -8.77
N THR A 75 -5.83 5.61 -9.27
CA THR A 75 -6.29 5.78 -10.66
C THR A 75 -7.72 6.33 -10.70
N SER A 76 -8.05 7.04 -11.78
CA SER A 76 -9.40 7.56 -12.05
C SER A 76 -10.07 6.83 -13.23
N GLN A 77 -11.40 6.77 -13.19
CA GLN A 77 -12.26 5.97 -14.08
C GLN A 77 -12.15 6.37 -15.54
N SER A 78 -11.74 7.61 -15.83
CA SER A 78 -11.74 8.10 -17.20
C SER A 78 -10.77 7.33 -18.10
N GLN A 79 -9.62 6.84 -17.61
CA GLN A 79 -8.64 6.12 -18.47
C GLN A 79 -7.70 5.13 -17.74
N GLY A 80 -7.92 4.77 -16.46
CA GLY A 80 -6.93 3.98 -15.71
C GLY A 80 -5.60 4.73 -15.52
N VAL A 81 -5.61 6.04 -15.75
CA VAL A 81 -4.45 6.93 -15.62
C VAL A 81 -4.16 7.16 -14.14
N ALA A 82 -2.88 7.04 -13.78
CA ALA A 82 -2.41 7.35 -12.44
C ALA A 82 -2.55 8.85 -12.16
N ILE A 83 -3.30 9.17 -11.11
CA ILE A 83 -3.56 10.55 -10.68
C ILE A 83 -2.78 10.93 -9.42
N GLU A 84 -2.33 9.93 -8.65
CA GLU A 84 -1.60 10.14 -7.41
C GLU A 84 -0.68 8.94 -7.13
N CYS A 85 0.49 9.21 -6.59
CA CYS A 85 1.39 8.25 -5.96
C CYS A 85 1.62 8.69 -4.53
N ARG A 86 1.28 7.84 -3.55
CA ARG A 86 1.62 8.03 -2.14
C ARG A 86 2.75 7.11 -1.74
N HIS A 87 3.64 7.61 -0.91
CA HIS A 87 4.51 6.78 -0.09
C HIS A 87 4.41 7.23 1.35
N THR A 88 4.09 6.30 2.24
CA THR A 88 4.02 6.56 3.67
C THR A 88 4.90 5.56 4.40
N LEU A 89 5.82 6.07 5.21
CA LEU A 89 6.51 5.28 6.21
C LEU A 89 5.74 5.39 7.52
N ILE A 90 5.29 4.26 8.05
CA ILE A 90 4.51 4.18 9.29
C ILE A 90 5.31 3.37 10.29
N ARG A 91 5.43 3.86 11.53
CA ARG A 91 6.18 3.15 12.55
C ARG A 91 5.56 1.78 12.84
N GLY A 92 6.39 0.73 12.85
CA GLY A 92 5.91 -0.64 13.04
C GLY A 92 5.43 -0.95 14.45
N ASP A 93 5.84 -0.16 15.44
CA ASP A 93 5.44 -0.29 16.85
C ASP A 93 4.08 0.35 17.17
N LEU A 94 3.52 1.14 16.24
CA LEU A 94 2.26 1.85 16.41
C LEU A 94 1.17 1.44 15.41
N PHE A 95 1.47 0.56 14.47
CA PHE A 95 0.58 0.26 13.36
C PHE A 95 0.47 -1.24 13.10
N CYS A 96 -0.75 -1.69 12.81
CA CYS A 96 -1.05 -3.04 12.37
C CYS A 96 -1.95 -2.96 11.14
N LEU A 97 -1.66 -3.78 10.13
CA LEU A 97 -2.50 -3.92 8.94
C LEU A 97 -3.26 -5.25 9.02
N THR A 98 -4.58 -5.17 9.02
CA THR A 98 -5.48 -6.33 8.97
C THR A 98 -6.24 -6.34 7.66
N ASN A 99 -6.22 -7.47 6.95
CA ASN A 99 -7.04 -7.69 5.77
C ASN A 99 -7.91 -8.95 6.00
N PRO A 100 -9.20 -8.80 6.35
CA PRO A 100 -10.06 -9.94 6.61
C PRO A 100 -10.23 -10.75 5.33
N MET A 101 -10.03 -12.06 5.42
CA MET A 101 -10.28 -12.97 4.32
C MET A 101 -11.58 -13.72 4.55
N THR A 102 -12.50 -13.63 3.61
CA THR A 102 -13.72 -14.45 3.58
C THR A 102 -13.58 -15.47 2.47
N VAL A 103 -13.82 -16.75 2.79
CA VAL A 103 -13.94 -17.80 1.79
C VAL A 103 -15.41 -17.88 1.40
N PRO A 104 -15.78 -17.71 0.10
CA PRO A 104 -17.15 -17.96 -0.34
C PRO A 104 -17.53 -19.40 0.00
N VAL A 105 -18.61 -19.59 0.77
CA VAL A 105 -19.13 -20.94 1.04
C VAL A 105 -19.74 -21.48 -0.26
N GLY A 106 -19.34 -22.68 -0.68
CA GLY A 106 -19.88 -23.32 -1.89
C GLY A 106 -18.91 -23.55 -3.06
N ARG A 107 -17.62 -23.82 -2.80
CA ARG A 107 -16.89 -24.75 -3.66
C ARG A 107 -16.72 -26.04 -2.90
N ASP A 108 -17.61 -27.00 -3.16
CA ASP A 108 -17.20 -28.39 -3.01
C ASP A 108 -15.96 -28.56 -3.89
N ARG A 109 -14.81 -28.63 -3.25
CA ARG A 109 -13.65 -29.25 -3.88
C ARG A 109 -14.04 -30.70 -4.03
N ASP A 110 -14.51 -31.07 -5.21
CA ASP A 110 -14.56 -32.46 -5.66
C ASP A 110 -13.11 -32.94 -5.80
N GLU A 111 -12.49 -33.27 -4.66
CA GLU A 111 -11.17 -33.89 -4.59
C GLU A 111 -11.38 -35.39 -4.47
N SER A 112 -11.07 -36.12 -5.54
CA SER A 112 -10.15 -37.28 -5.55
C SER A 112 -10.62 -38.42 -6.46
N GLY A 113 -10.30 -38.33 -7.75
CA GLY A 113 -9.84 -39.52 -8.48
C GLY A 113 -8.45 -39.94 -7.96
N PRO A 114 -8.07 -41.23 -8.03
CA PRO A 114 -6.90 -41.73 -7.33
C PRO A 114 -5.60 -41.05 -7.77
N THR A 115 -4.84 -40.55 -6.80
CA THR A 115 -3.48 -40.02 -7.01
C THR A 115 -2.57 -41.16 -7.50
N PRO A 116 -1.95 -41.08 -8.69
CA PRO A 116 -0.96 -42.06 -9.07
C PRO A 116 0.26 -41.95 -8.15
N PRO A 117 0.91 -43.07 -7.77
CA PRO A 117 2.07 -43.02 -6.89
C PRO A 117 3.21 -42.25 -7.55
N LEU A 118 3.81 -41.32 -6.80
CA LEU A 118 5.05 -40.65 -7.21
C LEU A 118 6.16 -41.69 -7.35
N ALA A 119 6.58 -41.98 -8.58
CA ALA A 119 7.80 -42.72 -8.83
C ALA A 119 9.01 -41.82 -8.53
N LEU A 120 9.79 -42.17 -7.50
CA LEU A 120 11.11 -41.59 -7.26
C LEU A 120 12.05 -42.05 -8.39
N ALA A 121 12.52 -41.12 -9.22
CA ALA A 121 13.57 -41.41 -10.19
C ALA A 121 14.92 -41.62 -9.47
N PRO A 122 15.77 -42.57 -9.92
CA PRO A 122 17.05 -42.81 -9.28
C PRO A 122 18.00 -41.63 -9.49
N THR A 123 18.72 -41.26 -8.43
CA THR A 123 19.84 -40.34 -8.51
C THR A 123 21.02 -41.08 -9.15
N VAL A 124 21.47 -40.61 -10.31
CA VAL A 124 22.73 -41.10 -10.93
C VAL A 124 23.88 -40.30 -10.30
N GLY A 125 24.89 -41.05 -9.82
CA GLY A 125 26.15 -40.52 -9.29
C GLY A 125 27.22 -40.31 -10.34
#